data_AF-A0A3D4B6H7-F1
#
_entry.id   AF-A0A3D4B6H7-F1
#
_cell.length_a   1.000
_cell.length_b   1.000
_cell.length_c   1.000
_cell.angle_alpha   90.00
_cell.angle_beta   90.00
_cell.angle_gamma   90.00
#
_symmetry.space_group_name_H-M   'P 1'
#
loop_
_entity.id
_entity.type
_entity.pdbx_description
1 polymer ?
#
loop_
_entity_poly.entity_id
_entity_poly.type
_entity_poly.pdbx_seq_one_letter_code
_entity_poly.pdbx_strand_id
1 'polypeptide(L)'
;MKPLIRTCEHNDIQAICDMEKQWAQDEITYGYVPDNPIELIESLGAYFLVAELEGKIVGYIRGKIETSKDICIMPDGIFTDAQ
;
A
#
# COMPACT_ATOMS: atom_id res chain seq x y z
N MET A 1 -20.32 12.78 -9.48
CA MET A 1 -20.46 12.43 -8.04
C MET A 1 -19.05 12.26 -7.46
N LYS A 2 -18.83 12.50 -6.16
CA LYS A 2 -17.49 12.37 -5.55
C LYS A 2 -17.42 11.03 -4.78
N PRO A 3 -16.31 10.27 -4.87
CA PRO A 3 -16.16 9.05 -4.09
C PRO A 3 -16.03 9.37 -2.60
N LEU A 4 -16.56 8.49 -1.76
CA LEU A 4 -16.34 8.47 -0.31
C LEU A 4 -15.01 7.77 -0.04
N ILE A 5 -14.10 8.46 0.64
CA ILE A 5 -12.86 7.84 1.12
C ILE A 5 -13.10 7.34 2.55
N ARG A 6 -12.82 6.06 2.78
CA ARG A 6 -12.97 5.42 4.10
C ARG A 6 -11.90 4.35 4.31
N THR A 7 -11.78 3.87 5.54
CA THR A 7 -10.95 2.71 5.86
C THR A 7 -11.46 1.47 5.10
N CYS A 8 -10.52 0.68 4.59
CA CYS A 8 -10.80 -0.62 4.01
C CYS A 8 -11.35 -1.56 5.09
N GLU A 9 -12.38 -2.31 4.72
CA GLU A 9 -12.96 -3.36 5.54
C GLU A 9 -12.74 -4.72 4.89
N HIS A 10 -12.94 -5.79 5.65
CA HIS A 10 -12.76 -7.16 5.16
C HIS A 10 -13.63 -7.48 3.92
N ASN A 11 -14.81 -6.87 3.82
CA ASN A 11 -15.74 -7.09 2.70
C ASN A 11 -15.28 -6.42 1.39
N ASP A 12 -14.34 -5.47 1.44
CA ASP A 12 -13.82 -4.78 0.26
C ASP A 12 -12.72 -5.57 -0.45
N ILE A 13 -12.07 -6.51 0.26
CA ILE A 13 -10.88 -7.24 -0.22
C ILE A 13 -11.13 -7.94 -1.55
N GLN A 14 -12.30 -8.56 -1.72
CA GLN A 14 -12.64 -9.23 -2.97
C GLN A 14 -12.69 -8.25 -4.15
N ALA A 15 -13.29 -7.07 -3.95
CA ALA A 15 -13.37 -6.04 -4.99
C ALA A 15 -11.98 -5.48 -5.35
N ILE A 16 -11.08 -5.38 -4.37
CA ILE A 16 -9.69 -4.99 -4.60
C ILE A 16 -8.98 -6.07 -5.43
N CYS A 17 -9.04 -7.34 -5.02
CA CYS A 17 -8.37 -8.43 -5.75
C CYS A 17 -8.80 -8.51 -7.22
N ASP A 18 -10.09 -8.29 -7.49
CA ASP A 18 -10.61 -8.32 -8.86
C ASP A 18 -10.16 -7.10 -9.68
N MET A 19 -10.04 -5.93 -9.04
CA MET A 19 -9.48 -4.72 -9.65
C MET A 19 -7.99 -4.89 -10.00
N GLU A 20 -7.19 -5.46 -9.10
CA GLU A 20 -5.76 -5.70 -9.37
C GLU A 20 -5.55 -6.71 -10.50
N LYS A 21 -6.32 -7.79 -10.53
CA LYS A 21 -6.29 -8.74 -11.64
C LYS A 21 -6.61 -8.05 -12.97
N GLN A 22 -7.58 -7.15 -12.98
CA GLN A 22 -7.91 -6.38 -14.17
C GLN A 22 -6.74 -5.49 -14.59
N TRP A 23 -6.12 -4.74 -13.65
CA TRP A 23 -4.96 -3.90 -13.96
C TRP A 23 -3.76 -4.68 -14.49
N ALA A 24 -3.52 -5.89 -13.96
CA ALA A 24 -2.48 -6.77 -14.46
C ALA A 24 -2.77 -7.27 -15.88
N GLN A 25 -4.04 -7.52 -16.22
CA GLN A 25 -4.46 -7.93 -17.57
C GLN A 25 -4.41 -6.78 -18.58
N ASP A 26 -4.71 -5.56 -18.14
CA ASP A 26 -4.71 -4.39 -19.02
C ASP A 26 -3.29 -3.92 -19.39
N GLU A 27 -2.24 -4.50 -18.78
CA GLU A 27 -0.81 -4.20 -19.02
C GLU A 27 -0.45 -2.69 -18.92
N ILE A 28 -1.27 -1.92 -18.21
CA ILE A 28 -1.09 -0.46 -18.08
C ILE A 28 0.18 -0.12 -17.30
N THR A 29 0.48 -0.93 -16.27
CA THR A 29 1.63 -0.75 -15.40
C THR A 29 2.60 -1.91 -15.61
N TYR A 30 3.74 -1.62 -16.23
CA TYR A 30 4.78 -2.63 -16.46
C TYR A 30 5.25 -3.26 -15.14
N GLY A 31 5.20 -4.59 -15.07
CA GLY A 31 5.63 -5.35 -13.90
C GLY A 31 4.67 -5.30 -12.71
N TYR A 32 3.44 -4.83 -12.89
CA TYR A 32 2.43 -4.89 -11.84
C TYR A 32 1.99 -6.34 -11.60
N VAL A 33 2.03 -6.75 -10.33
CA VAL A 33 1.60 -8.07 -9.87
C VAL A 33 0.51 -7.85 -8.82
N PRO A 34 -0.67 -8.49 -8.95
CA PRO A 34 -1.70 -8.42 -7.92
C PRO A 34 -1.18 -8.93 -6.56
N ASP A 35 -1.59 -8.25 -5.49
CA ASP A 35 -1.24 -8.63 -4.12
C ASP A 35 -1.95 -9.95 -3.73
N ASN A 36 -1.36 -10.66 -2.76
CA ASN A 36 -1.99 -11.84 -2.19
C ASN A 36 -3.18 -11.42 -1.28
N PRO A 37 -4.38 -12.01 -1.44
CA PRO A 37 -5.54 -11.69 -0.59
C PRO A 37 -5.27 -11.80 0.92
N ILE A 38 -4.43 -12.77 1.33
CA ILE A 38 -4.07 -12.96 2.75
C ILE A 38 -3.26 -11.76 3.26
N GLU A 39 -2.28 -11.29 2.47
CA GLU A 39 -1.45 -10.14 2.84
C GLU A 39 -2.28 -8.84 2.87
N LEU A 40 -3.27 -8.71 1.97
CA LEU A 40 -4.21 -7.59 2.00
C LEU A 40 -5.01 -7.59 3.31
N ILE A 41 -5.55 -8.74 3.72
CA ILE A 41 -6.30 -8.90 4.98
C ILE A 41 -5.41 -8.58 6.19
N GLU A 42 -4.18 -9.10 6.23
CA GLU A 42 -3.24 -8.84 7.33
C GLU A 42 -2.84 -7.37 7.46
N SER A 43 -2.96 -6.61 6.37
CA SER A 43 -2.64 -5.18 6.32
C SER A 43 -3.81 -4.24 6.58
N LEU A 44 -5.00 -4.78 6.87
CA LEU A 44 -6.15 -3.98 7.27
C LEU A 44 -5.82 -3.11 8.50
N GLY A 45 -6.22 -1.84 8.44
CA GLY A 45 -5.94 -0.88 9.50
C GLY A 45 -6.04 0.57 9.03
N ALA A 46 -5.52 1.49 9.85
CA ALA A 46 -5.65 2.93 9.64
C ALA A 46 -5.02 3.46 8.35
N TYR A 47 -4.06 2.72 7.77
CA TYR A 47 -3.33 3.12 6.57
C TYR A 47 -3.79 2.39 5.31
N PHE A 48 -4.92 1.69 5.37
CA PHE A 48 -5.55 1.08 4.20
C PHE A 48 -6.88 1.80 3.95
N LEU A 49 -6.92 2.60 2.89
CA LEU A 49 -8.09 3.39 2.51
C LEU A 49 -8.64 2.91 1.16
N VAL A 50 -9.96 2.95 1.02
CA VAL A 50 -10.68 2.69 -0.22
C VAL A 50 -11.46 3.92 -0.65
N ALA A 51 -11.61 4.06 -1.96
CA ALA A 51 -12.52 5.01 -2.59
C ALA A 51 -13.78 4.25 -3.02
N GLU A 52 -14.91 4.59 -2.40
CA GLU A 52 -16.22 4.01 -2.72
C GLU A 52 -17.05 5.00 -3.54
N LEU A 53 -17.64 4.53 -4.64
CA LEU A 53 -18.57 5.29 -5.46
C LEU A 53 -19.76 4.40 -5.81
N GLU A 54 -20.97 4.83 -5.42
CA GLU A 54 -22.23 4.10 -5.71
C GLU A 54 -22.20 2.62 -5.23
N GLY A 55 -21.64 2.38 -4.05
CA GLY A 55 -21.53 1.04 -3.46
C GLY A 55 -20.44 0.15 -4.09
N LYS A 56 -19.58 0.71 -4.95
CA LYS A 56 -18.46 -0.01 -5.57
C LYS A 56 -17.14 0.59 -5.16
N ILE A 57 -16.16 -0.27 -4.89
CA ILE A 57 -14.77 0.15 -4.71
C ILE A 57 -14.19 0.49 -6.08
N VAL A 58 -13.72 1.73 -6.26
CA VAL A 58 -13.18 2.24 -7.53
C VAL A 58 -11.68 2.56 -7.44
N GLY A 59 -11.09 2.38 -6.27
CA GLY A 59 -9.68 2.52 -6.04
C GLY A 59 -9.35 2.31 -4.57
N TYR A 60 -8.07 2.13 -4.28
CA TYR A 60 -7.58 1.99 -2.92
C TYR A 60 -6.15 2.54 -2.82
N ILE A 61 -5.72 2.80 -1.59
CA ILE A 61 -4.32 3.07 -1.27
C ILE A 61 -3.98 2.38 0.04
N ARG A 62 -2.77 1.83 0.11
CA ARG A 62 -2.23 1.19 1.29
C ARG A 62 -0.87 1.76 1.63
N GLY A 63 -0.67 2.08 2.90
CA GLY A 63 0.61 2.46 3.48
C GLY A 63 0.98 1.54 4.63
N LYS A 64 2.28 1.42 4.89
CA LYS A 64 2.82 0.73 6.05
C LYS A 64 3.85 1.63 6.72
N ILE A 65 3.78 1.73 8.05
CA ILE A 65 4.86 2.35 8.82
C ILE A 65 5.89 1.26 9.09
N GLU A 66 7.04 1.37 8.44
CA GLU A 66 8.19 0.54 8.72
C GLU A 66 9.14 1.32 9.64
N THR A 67 9.48 0.73 10.78
CA THR A 67 10.51 1.26 11.66
C THR A 67 11.76 0.40 11.50
N SER A 68 12.79 0.96 10.88
CA SER A 68 14.07 0.27 10.77
C SER A 68 14.72 0.14 12.14
N LYS A 69 15.26 -1.04 12.41
CA LYS A 69 16.12 -1.31 13.57
C LYS A 69 17.55 -1.41 13.08
N ASP A 70 18.51 -1.06 13.95
CA ASP A 70 19.94 -1.20 13.67
C ASP A 70 20.44 -0.41 12.45
N ILE A 71 19.82 0.73 12.15
CA ILE A 71 20.40 1.70 11.21
C ILE A 71 21.63 2.31 11.88
N CYS A 72 22.80 2.02 11.30
CA CYS A 72 24.01 2.78 11.57
C CYS A 72 23.87 4.17 10.96
N ILE A 73 23.64 5.18 11.80
CA ILE A 73 23.75 6.58 11.40
C ILE A 73 25.24 6.92 11.46
N MET A 74 25.90 6.94 10.29
CA MET A 74 27.26 7.47 10.21
C MET A 74 27.17 9.00 10.31
N PRO A 75 27.86 9.64 11.27
CA PRO A 75 27.94 11.09 11.29
C PRO A 75 28.56 11.58 9.98
N ASP A 76 28.11 12.73 9.47
CA ASP A 76 28.72 13.41 8.34
C ASP A 76 30.23 13.48 8.59
N GLY A 77 31.01 12.81 7.75
CA GLY A 77 32.40 12.48 8.05
C GLY A 77 33.24 13.69 8.41
N ILE A 78 33.42 13.96 9.71
CA ILE A 78 34.48 14.82 10.22
C ILE A 78 35.58 13.88 10.71
N PHE A 79 36.55 13.61 9.83
CA PHE A 79 37.85 13.12 10.24
C PHE A 79 38.57 14.25 10.97
N THR A 80 38.80 14.09 12.27
CA THR A 80 39.82 14.88 12.98
C THR A 80 41.02 13.98 13.25
N ASP A 81 42.18 14.49 12.89
CA ASP A 81 43.44 13.80 12.67
C ASP A 81 43.94 12.94 13.84
N ALA A 82 44.77 11.98 13.43
CA ALA A 82 45.58 11.06 14.21
C ALA A 82 46.12 11.63 15.53
N GLN A 83 46.10 10.77 16.56
CA GLN A 83 47.04 10.83 17.69
C GLN A 83 48.05 9.69 17.57
#